data_AF-A0A5C5W792-F1
#
_entry.id   AF-A0A5C5W792-F1
#
_cell.length_a   1.000
_cell.length_b   1.000
_cell.length_c   1.000
_cell.angle_alpha   90.00
_cell.angle_beta   90.00
_cell.angle_gamma   90.00
#
_symmetry.space_group_name_H-M   'P 1'
#
loop_
_entity.id
_entity.type
_entity.pdbx_description
1 polymer ?
#
loop_
_entity_poly.entity_id
_entity_poly.type
_entity_poly.pdbx_seq_one_letter_code
_entity_poly.pdbx_strand_id
1 'polypeptide(L)' 'MPDPTLRNVFEAILKYGHDEDFVPRDRDDEFQPTNAPAGSPEKLEILAERVRSGHPLWHGEDRVDYTGLTGAVRPRE' A
#
# COMPACT_ATOMS: atom_id res chain seq x y z
N MET A 1 -14.21 -5.23 9.87
CA MET A 1 -14.44 -3.97 10.63
C MET A 1 -13.31 -3.83 11.63
N PRO A 2 -12.59 -2.70 11.70
CA PRO A 2 -11.60 -2.48 12.74
C PRO A 2 -12.28 -2.51 14.11
N ASP A 3 -11.58 -3.03 15.12
CA ASP A 3 -12.07 -3.06 16.51
C ASP A 3 -12.30 -1.62 17.00
N PRO A 4 -13.55 -1.24 17.33
CA PRO A 4 -13.89 0.14 17.67
C PRO A 4 -13.32 0.59 19.01
N THR A 5 -12.73 -0.32 19.79
CA THR A 5 -12.11 0.01 21.08
C THR A 5 -10.66 0.48 20.95
N LEU A 6 -10.03 0.30 19.78
CA LEU A 6 -8.66 0.71 19.53
C LEU A 6 -8.59 2.20 19.16
N ARG A 7 -7.77 2.96 19.89
CA ARG A 7 -7.66 4.42 19.79
C ARG A 7 -6.52 4.87 18.88
N ASN A 8 -5.52 4.02 18.67
CA ASN A 8 -4.36 4.35 17.85
C ASN A 8 -3.70 3.10 17.26
N VAL A 9 -2.75 3.33 16.36
CA VAL A 9 -2.02 2.26 15.67
C VAL A 9 -1.17 1.41 16.62
N PHE A 10 -0.65 1.99 17.71
CA PHE A 10 0.15 1.24 18.69
C PHE A 10 -0.69 0.20 19.44
N GLU A 11 -1.92 0.53 19.83
CA GLU A 11 -2.84 -0.43 20.45
C GLU A 11 -3.21 -1.58 19.49
N ALA A 12 -3.36 -1.28 18.20
CA ALA A 12 -3.60 -2.30 17.18
C ALA A 12 -2.38 -3.22 16.99
N ILE A 13 -1.17 -2.67 16.92
CA ILE A 13 0.07 -3.45 16.82
C ILE A 13 0.26 -4.30 18.09
N LEU A 14 0.03 -3.75 19.28
CA LEU A 14 0.14 -4.51 20.52
C LEU A 14 -0.86 -5.68 20.59
N LYS A 15 -2.04 -5.52 19.97
CA LYS A 15 -3.08 -6.57 19.97
C LYS A 15 -2.88 -7.63 18.88
N TYR A 16 -2.41 -7.23 17.69
CA TYR A 16 -2.40 -8.07 16.50
C TYR A 16 -1.00 -8.31 15.90
N GLY A 17 -0.01 -7.48 16.21
CA GLY A 17 1.31 -7.43 15.58
C GLY A 17 2.30 -8.48 16.06
N HIS A 18 1.82 -9.67 16.43
CA HIS A 18 2.66 -10.77 16.94
C HIS A 18 2.98 -11.83 15.87
N ASP A 19 2.52 -11.65 14.63
CA ASP A 19 2.89 -12.53 13.52
C ASP A 19 4.28 -12.14 13.01
N GLU A 20 5.32 -12.50 13.77
CA GLU A 20 6.72 -12.26 13.43
C GLU A 20 7.18 -13.14 12.25
N ASP A 21 6.42 -14.18 11.91
CA ASP A 21 6.71 -15.13 10.84
C ASP A 21 6.00 -14.77 9.52
N PHE A 22 5.27 -13.66 9.47
CA PHE A 22 4.59 -13.24 8.25
C PHE A 22 5.58 -12.99 7.11
N VAL A 23 5.46 -13.78 6.04
CA VAL A 23 6.20 -13.62 4.79
C VAL A 23 5.20 -13.32 3.67
N PRO A 24 5.31 -12.17 2.99
CA PRO A 24 4.43 -11.84 1.87
C PRO A 24 4.54 -12.86 0.72
N ARG A 25 3.45 -13.03 -0.03
CA ARG A 25 3.41 -13.82 -1.27
C ARG A 25 4.10 -13.04 -2.41
N ASP A 26 5.42 -13.10 -2.44
CA ASP A 26 6.30 -12.36 -3.37
C ASP A 26 6.44 -13.03 -4.75
N ARG A 27 6.28 -14.36 -4.83
CA ARG A 27 6.36 -15.16 -6.06
C ARG A 27 4.99 -15.62 -6.55
N ASP A 28 4.03 -14.71 -6.54
CA ASP A 28 2.69 -14.98 -7.02
C ASP A 28 2.53 -14.46 -8.45
N ASP A 29 2.14 -15.35 -9.37
CA ASP A 29 1.89 -14.99 -10.77
C ASP A 29 0.70 -14.00 -10.91
N GLU A 30 -0.11 -13.87 -9.86
CA GLU A 30 -1.21 -12.91 -9.79
C GLU A 30 -0.75 -11.50 -9.41
N PHE A 31 0.52 -11.30 -9.02
CA PHE A 31 1.02 -9.99 -8.61
C PHE A 31 0.90 -8.95 -9.74
N GLN A 32 0.19 -7.86 -9.49
CA GLN A 32 0.01 -6.76 -10.45
C GLN A 32 0.83 -5.53 -10.02
N PRO A 33 1.91 -5.16 -10.75
CA PRO A 33 2.64 -3.94 -10.47
C PRO A 33 1.77 -2.71 -10.74
N THR A 34 2.04 -1.62 -10.02
CA THR A 34 1.28 -0.37 -10.16
C THR A 34 2.12 0.72 -10.78
N ASN A 35 1.56 1.36 -11.81
CA ASN A 35 2.12 2.55 -12.42
C ASN A 35 1.52 3.85 -11.84
N ALA A 36 0.71 3.76 -10.78
CA ALA A 36 0.04 4.91 -10.19
C ALA A 36 1.06 5.91 -9.60
N PRO A 37 0.77 7.23 -9.64
CA PRO A 37 1.64 8.25 -9.07
C PRO A 37 1.88 8.07 -7.57
N ALA A 38 3.08 8.45 -7.09
CA ALA A 38 3.35 8.48 -5.66
C ALA A 38 2.36 9.41 -4.93
N GLY A 39 1.74 8.90 -3.85
CA GLY A 39 0.78 9.65 -3.04
C GLY A 39 -0.60 9.84 -3.67
N SER A 40 -0.89 9.28 -4.86
CA SER A 40 -2.24 9.34 -5.41
C SER A 40 -3.20 8.45 -4.60
N PRO A 41 -4.49 8.81 -4.52
CA PRO A 41 -5.51 7.94 -3.91
C PRO A 41 -5.54 6.54 -4.51
N GLU A 42 -5.43 6.44 -5.84
CA GLU A 42 -5.34 5.17 -6.57
C GLU A 42 -4.18 4.29 -6.08
N LYS A 43 -2.98 4.88 -5.90
CA LYS A 43 -1.84 4.11 -5.40
C LYS A 43 -2.10 3.61 -3.98
N LEU A 44 -2.69 4.45 -3.13
CA LEU A 44 -3.02 4.05 -1.75
C LEU A 44 -4.04 2.91 -1.71
N GLU A 45 -5.06 2.94 -2.57
CA GLU A 45 -6.04 1.86 -2.69
C GLU A 45 -5.40 0.54 -3.14
N ILE A 46 -4.55 0.57 -4.16
CA ILE A 46 -3.82 -0.61 -4.66
C ILE A 46 -2.91 -1.19 -3.56
N LEU A 47 -2.13 -0.34 -2.89
CA LEU A 47 -1.23 -0.78 -1.82
C LEU A 47 -2.00 -1.37 -0.63
N ALA A 48 -3.15 -0.80 -0.27
CA ALA A 48 -3.99 -1.33 0.79
C ALA A 48 -4.54 -2.72 0.43
N GLU A 49 -4.96 -2.92 -0.81
CA GLU A 49 -5.47 -4.22 -1.26
C GLU A 49 -4.37 -5.29 -1.25
N ARG A 50 -3.16 -4.96 -1.73
CA ARG A 50 -2.01 -5.88 -1.66
C ARG A 50 -1.76 -6.40 -0.25
N VAL A 51 -1.75 -5.50 0.74
CA VAL A 51 -1.56 -5.90 2.14
C VAL A 51 -2.68 -6.82 2.62
N ARG A 52 -3.94 -6.54 2.27
CA ARG A 52 -5.08 -7.40 2.64
C ARG A 52 -5.01 -8.78 2.00
N SER A 53 -4.49 -8.86 0.78
CA SER A 53 -4.26 -10.13 0.08
C SER A 53 -2.97 -10.83 0.51
N GLY A 54 -2.14 -10.23 1.38
CA GLY A 54 -0.87 -10.82 1.80
C GLY A 54 0.24 -10.77 0.74
N HIS A 55 0.12 -9.90 -0.26
CA HIS A 55 1.21 -9.58 -1.19
C HIS A 55 2.20 -8.58 -0.58
N PRO A 56 3.42 -8.46 -1.13
CA PRO A 56 4.35 -7.43 -0.69
C PRO A 56 3.76 -6.03 -0.92
N LEU A 57 4.00 -5.13 0.04
CA LEU A 57 3.59 -3.73 -0.08
C LEU A 57 4.26 -3.07 -1.29
N TRP A 58 5.57 -3.30 -1.47
CA TRP A 58 6.38 -2.74 -2.54
C TRP A 58 6.95 -3.85 -3.42
N HIS A 59 7.02 -3.59 -4.73
CA HIS A 59 7.65 -4.49 -5.69
C HIS A 59 8.58 -3.73 -6.64
N GLY A 60 9.63 -4.40 -7.13
CA GLY A 60 10.64 -3.77 -8.00
C GLY A 60 10.08 -3.32 -9.37
N GLU A 61 8.95 -3.86 -9.78
CA GLU A 61 8.25 -3.49 -11.02
C GLU A 61 7.22 -2.37 -10.82
N ASP A 62 7.01 -1.90 -9.59
CA ASP A 62 6.18 -0.71 -9.36
C ASP A 62 6.86 0.54 -9.93
N ARG A 63 6.08 1.57 -10.26
CA ARG A 63 6.64 2.89 -10.57
C ARG A 63 7.49 3.39 -9.39
N VAL A 64 8.78 3.62 -9.68
CA VAL A 64 9.79 4.13 -8.75
C VAL A 64 10.05 5.63 -8.89
N ASP A 65 9.60 6.25 -9.98
CA ASP A 65 9.90 7.65 -10.28
C ASP A 65 8.72 8.40 -10.92
N TYR A 66 8.96 9.67 -11.25
CA TYR A 66 7.97 10.54 -11.89
C TYR A 66 8.07 10.56 -13.42
N THR A 67 8.88 9.69 -14.03
CA THR A 67 9.14 9.70 -15.47
C THR A 67 7.85 9.43 -16.25
N GLY A 68 7.53 10.33 -17.18
CA GLY A 68 6.32 10.25 -17.99
C GLY A 68 5.00 10.60 -17.27
N LEU A 69 5.05 11.07 -16.02
CA LEU A 69 3.84 11.57 -15.35
C LEU A 69 3.49 12.97 -15.85
N THR A 70 2.26 13.11 -16.33
CA THR A 70 1.65 14.40 -16.64
C THR A 70 0.60 14.72 -15.58
N GLY A 71 0.81 15.78 -14.81
CA GLY A 71 -0.14 16.28 -13.82
C GLY A 71 -0.77 17.59 -14.28
N ALA A 72 -2.07 17.77 -14.01
CA ALA A 72 -2.71 19.08 -14.18
C ALA A 72 -2.23 20.02 -13.08
N VAL A 73 -1.41 21.02 -13.41
CA VAL A 73 -1.11 22.12 -12.50
C VAL A 73 -2.34 23.01 -12.44
N ARG A 74 -3.04 23.02 -11.30
CA ARG A 74 -4.08 24.01 -10.99
C ARG A 74 -3.40 25.15 -10.25
N PRO A 75 -3.23 26.35 -10.85
CA PRO A 75 -2.75 27.50 -10.14
C PRO A 75 -3.66 27.75 -8.94
N ARG A 76 -3.08 28.08 -7.79
CA ARG A 76 -3.86 28.61 -6.66
C ARG A 76 -4.28 30.03 -7.05
N GLU A 77 -5.56 30.36 -6.90
CA GLU A 77 -6.05 31.74 -6.96
C GLU A 77 -5.44 32.58 -5.82
#